data_AF-A0A2P6QZC9-F1
#
_entry.id   AF-A0A2P6QZC9-F1
#
_cell.length_a   1.000
_cell.length_b   1.000
_cell.length_c   1.000
_cell.angle_alpha   90.00
_cell.angle_beta   90.00
_cell.angle_gamma   90.00
#
_symmetry.space_group_name_H-M   'P 1'
#
loop_
_entity.id
_entity.type
_entity.pdbx_description
1 polymer ?
#
loop_
_entity_poly.entity_id
_entity_poly.type
_entity_poly.pdbx_seq_one_letter_code
_entity_poly.pdbx_strand_id
1 'polypeptide(L)'
;MSGVPEADEAIGCGINGADHGNDSNVMVFEYDHEQRDLRALAELICSGEIPPKMVEDIDLRKFTNMSTPLFKPSFDRVESECMRVYEERKLEIKEFLGDLNGQISLSVDRLRYKTYRFCGHYLCLSASFIDENWKLRNWVLYCHSLSNPLDDFLKVLEGWGFGNKVSTLTMTNADHGDCPELIEFVETHIQEKKKLEVSRQLVHVYCCGEMISQMVQDAFDKIKDIIDKVLKLYSTKSLPLWYLTNSKLKHAVELWSKGEFSSKYVTDSSDVPSPEEWKKVEGVCKIVESIYEVSSALFESKPLTANVFLYHLHELRDILTQISATDSGSFNGSIVEGMLTRFDKYWNDMFMLLAIASALDPRLKLKYVEFVSMRLNGMEGSLQVADVLGAIHKLYDDYLIRFPVKENFMCYSSCSGLDTEMESSPPKQVNHTLNVLQDYHQFIQLGIQSTKKSELDCYLEEPVIHESPDFDVLTWWSTADAKYPTLSRMARDFLAIPVSLATSYEAFYSKPRPADESLVCLKPDLMNALMCTRSWSCKH
;
A
#
# COMPACT_ATOMS: atom_id res chain seq x y z
N MET A 1 25.99 -77.85 -16.81
CA MET A 1 24.78 -78.00 -15.98
C MET A 1 24.16 -76.61 -15.90
N SER A 2 23.43 -76.16 -16.92
CA SER A 2 22.10 -76.58 -17.44
C SER A 2 21.09 -75.50 -17.03
N GLY A 3 20.48 -74.72 -17.90
CA GLY A 3 20.50 -74.71 -19.36
C GLY A 3 19.86 -73.43 -19.89
N VAL A 4 20.25 -73.08 -21.11
CA VAL A 4 19.63 -72.09 -22.02
C VAL A 4 18.35 -72.74 -22.59
N PRO A 5 17.39 -71.95 -23.11
CA PRO A 5 17.25 -71.99 -24.57
C PRO A 5 17.12 -70.59 -25.21
N GLU A 6 17.79 -70.48 -26.36
CA GLU A 6 17.59 -69.50 -27.43
C GLU A 6 16.23 -69.72 -28.11
N ALA A 7 15.69 -68.66 -28.70
CA ALA A 7 14.97 -68.75 -29.96
C ALA A 7 15.17 -67.44 -30.74
N ASP A 8 15.99 -67.54 -31.78
CA ASP A 8 15.95 -66.68 -32.97
C ASP A 8 14.55 -66.71 -33.60
N GLU A 9 14.08 -65.56 -34.10
CA GLU A 9 13.43 -65.54 -35.41
C GLU A 9 13.57 -64.15 -36.04
N ALA A 10 14.51 -64.08 -36.99
CA ALA A 10 14.54 -63.01 -37.97
C ALA A 10 13.43 -63.29 -38.99
N ILE A 11 12.44 -62.39 -39.10
CA ILE A 11 11.62 -62.28 -40.30
C ILE A 11 11.89 -60.91 -40.91
N GLY A 12 12.81 -60.89 -41.87
CA GLY A 12 12.83 -59.87 -42.88
C GLY A 12 11.60 -60.03 -43.77
N CYS A 13 10.71 -59.05 -43.76
CA CYS A 13 9.81 -58.80 -44.87
C CYS A 13 9.94 -57.32 -45.22
N GLY A 14 10.83 -57.03 -46.16
CA GLY A 14 10.77 -55.75 -46.86
C GLY A 14 9.55 -55.78 -47.78
N ILE A 15 8.73 -54.74 -47.74
CA ILE A 15 8.13 -54.08 -48.91
C ILE A 15 7.77 -52.66 -48.48
N ASN A 16 8.36 -51.72 -49.21
CA ASN A 16 8.02 -50.31 -49.36
C ASN A 16 6.57 -49.92 -48.99
N GLY A 17 6.45 -49.02 -48.02
CA GLY A 17 5.30 -48.15 -47.85
C GLY A 17 5.82 -46.78 -47.43
N ALA A 18 5.94 -45.87 -48.40
CA ALA A 18 6.20 -44.47 -48.13
C ALA A 18 5.01 -43.91 -47.33
N ASP A 19 5.16 -43.77 -46.02
CA ASP A 19 4.25 -42.95 -45.22
C ASP A 19 4.80 -41.52 -45.19
N HIS A 20 4.55 -40.80 -46.29
CA HIS A 20 4.63 -39.34 -46.32
C HIS A 20 3.43 -38.78 -45.56
N GLY A 21 3.47 -38.91 -44.23
CA GLY A 21 2.36 -38.51 -43.38
C GLY A 21 2.76 -38.34 -41.92
N ASN A 22 3.62 -37.36 -41.59
CA ASN A 22 3.46 -36.61 -40.33
C ASN A 22 4.41 -35.42 -40.05
N ASP A 23 5.30 -34.99 -40.94
CA ASP A 23 6.21 -33.86 -40.62
C ASP A 23 5.47 -32.56 -40.25
N SER A 24 4.32 -32.30 -40.88
CA SER A 24 3.50 -31.12 -40.57
C SER A 24 2.82 -31.20 -39.20
N ASN A 25 2.35 -32.37 -38.77
CA ASN A 25 1.77 -32.52 -37.43
C ASN A 25 2.84 -32.49 -36.35
N VAL A 26 3.98 -33.17 -36.54
CA VAL A 26 5.08 -33.15 -35.56
C VAL A 26 5.63 -31.73 -35.39
N MET A 27 5.82 -30.98 -36.49
CA MET A 27 6.21 -29.56 -36.43
C MET A 27 5.16 -28.69 -35.73
N VAL A 28 3.86 -28.94 -35.94
CA VAL A 28 2.78 -28.18 -35.27
C VAL A 28 2.69 -28.52 -33.78
N PHE A 29 2.85 -29.79 -33.40
CA PHE A 29 2.89 -30.23 -32.00
C PHE A 29 4.15 -29.71 -31.29
N GLU A 30 5.33 -29.76 -31.92
CA GLU A 30 6.59 -29.22 -31.37
C GLU A 30 6.57 -27.69 -31.23
N TYR A 31 6.02 -26.97 -32.21
CA TYR A 31 5.84 -25.51 -32.14
C TYR A 31 4.87 -25.08 -31.04
N ASP A 32 3.79 -25.86 -30.84
CA ASP A 32 2.82 -25.62 -29.75
C ASP A 32 3.47 -25.88 -28.37
N HIS A 33 4.31 -26.92 -28.24
CA HIS A 33 5.05 -27.17 -26.99
C HIS A 33 6.08 -26.09 -26.68
N GLU A 34 6.88 -25.66 -27.65
CA GLU A 34 7.89 -24.61 -27.43
C GLU A 34 7.26 -23.26 -27.08
N GLN A 35 6.13 -22.92 -27.73
CA GLN A 35 5.39 -21.69 -27.41
C GLN A 35 4.74 -21.75 -26.03
N ARG A 36 4.27 -22.91 -25.58
CA ARG A 36 3.76 -23.12 -24.21
C ARG A 36 4.87 -22.96 -23.17
N ASP A 37 6.05 -23.51 -23.42
CA ASP A 37 7.21 -23.36 -22.53
C ASP A 37 7.67 -21.89 -22.45
N LEU A 38 7.70 -21.19 -23.60
CA LEU A 38 8.00 -19.76 -23.66
C LEU A 38 6.97 -18.94 -22.88
N ARG A 39 5.69 -19.25 -23.03
CA ARG A 39 4.59 -18.61 -22.30
C ARG A 39 4.75 -18.80 -20.78
N ALA A 40 5.01 -20.03 -20.33
CA ALA A 40 5.19 -20.34 -18.92
C ALA A 40 6.40 -19.59 -18.33
N LEU A 41 7.51 -19.50 -19.07
CA LEU A 41 8.68 -18.74 -18.67
C LEU A 41 8.38 -17.22 -18.58
N ALA A 42 7.67 -16.67 -19.56
CA ALA A 42 7.27 -15.26 -19.55
C ALA A 42 6.33 -14.95 -18.38
N GLU A 43 5.36 -15.81 -18.08
CA GLU A 43 4.47 -15.67 -16.92
C GLU A 43 5.24 -15.74 -15.59
N LEU A 44 6.25 -16.61 -15.49
CA LEU A 44 7.12 -16.69 -14.33
C LEU A 44 7.93 -15.39 -14.15
N ILE A 45 8.46 -14.82 -15.23
CA ILE A 45 9.20 -13.54 -15.20
C ILE A 45 8.28 -12.37 -14.86
N CYS A 46 7.05 -12.35 -15.40
CA CYS A 46 6.04 -11.33 -15.15
C CYS A 46 5.44 -11.40 -13.74
N SER A 47 5.41 -12.57 -13.10
CA SER A 47 4.86 -12.74 -11.75
C SER A 47 5.90 -12.79 -10.64
N GLY A 48 7.14 -13.14 -10.96
CA GLY A 48 8.25 -13.24 -10.02
C GLY A 48 9.27 -12.11 -10.15
N GLU A 49 10.13 -11.99 -9.14
CA GLU A 49 11.28 -11.07 -9.14
C GLU A 49 12.46 -11.59 -9.97
N ILE A 50 12.18 -12.25 -11.11
CA ILE A 50 13.19 -12.82 -12.00
C ILE A 50 13.54 -11.81 -13.09
N PRO A 51 14.81 -11.39 -13.24
CA PRO A 51 15.21 -10.52 -14.35
C PRO A 51 15.06 -11.25 -15.69
N PRO A 52 14.47 -10.65 -16.73
CA PRO A 52 14.27 -11.34 -18.01
C PRO A 52 15.59 -11.74 -18.70
N LYS A 53 16.68 -11.01 -18.43
CA LYS A 53 18.04 -11.35 -18.92
C LYS A 53 18.59 -12.65 -18.33
N MET A 54 18.00 -13.18 -17.25
CA MET A 54 18.43 -14.43 -16.64
C MET A 54 18.35 -15.61 -17.61
N VAL A 55 17.50 -15.55 -18.64
CA VAL A 55 17.41 -16.58 -19.70
C VAL A 55 18.70 -16.73 -20.51
N GLU A 56 19.59 -15.74 -20.43
CA GLU A 56 20.90 -15.80 -21.08
C GLU A 56 21.99 -16.40 -20.18
N ASP A 57 21.72 -16.59 -18.89
CA ASP A 57 22.65 -17.14 -17.92
C ASP A 57 23.09 -18.57 -18.30
N ILE A 58 24.38 -18.85 -18.14
CA ILE A 58 24.99 -20.10 -18.56
C ILE A 58 24.44 -21.29 -17.77
N ASP A 59 24.22 -21.11 -16.47
CA ASP A 59 23.77 -22.19 -15.60
C ASP A 59 22.27 -22.43 -15.76
N LEU A 60 21.47 -21.38 -15.95
CA LEU A 60 20.06 -21.54 -16.32
C LEU A 60 19.93 -22.25 -17.68
N ARG A 61 20.73 -21.88 -18.69
CA ARG A 61 20.75 -22.57 -19.99
C ARG A 61 21.14 -24.04 -19.88
N LYS A 62 22.12 -24.39 -19.03
CA LYS A 62 22.47 -25.81 -18.78
C LYS A 62 21.27 -26.54 -18.17
N PHE A 63 20.61 -25.94 -17.19
CA PHE A 63 19.42 -26.52 -16.56
C PHE A 63 18.29 -26.75 -17.57
N THR A 64 17.93 -25.73 -18.36
CA THR A 64 16.86 -25.85 -19.36
C THR A 64 17.21 -26.87 -20.44
N ASN A 65 18.49 -26.95 -20.87
CA ASN A 65 18.92 -27.97 -21.83
C ASN A 65 18.80 -29.40 -21.28
N MET A 66 18.88 -29.61 -19.96
CA MET A 66 18.68 -30.93 -19.35
C MET A 66 17.20 -31.29 -19.21
N SER A 67 16.33 -30.31 -18.88
CA SER A 67 14.90 -30.53 -18.70
C SER A 67 14.12 -30.57 -20.01
N THR A 68 14.44 -29.67 -20.93
CA THR A 68 13.73 -29.42 -22.20
C THR A 68 14.74 -29.04 -23.29
N PRO A 69 15.48 -30.02 -23.87
CA PRO A 69 16.62 -29.77 -24.76
C PRO A 69 16.32 -28.96 -26.03
N LEU A 70 15.07 -28.98 -26.48
CA LEU A 70 14.60 -28.24 -27.66
C LEU A 70 14.23 -26.78 -27.33
N PHE A 71 13.92 -26.48 -26.07
CA PHE A 71 13.54 -25.13 -25.64
C PHE A 71 14.79 -24.27 -25.41
N LYS A 72 15.05 -23.35 -26.34
CA LYS A 72 16.18 -22.42 -26.29
C LYS A 72 15.68 -20.98 -26.32
N PRO A 73 15.22 -20.43 -25.19
CA PRO A 73 14.72 -19.07 -25.14
C PRO A 73 15.87 -18.09 -25.42
N SER A 74 15.57 -17.05 -26.20
CA SER A 74 16.40 -15.84 -26.32
C SER A 74 15.74 -14.70 -25.56
N PHE A 75 16.54 -13.70 -25.17
CA PHE A 75 16.00 -12.50 -24.51
C PHE A 75 14.90 -11.85 -25.35
N ASP A 76 15.08 -11.68 -26.66
CA ASP A 76 14.10 -11.04 -27.54
C ASP A 76 12.75 -11.80 -27.62
N ARG A 77 12.80 -13.15 -27.62
CA ARG A 77 11.58 -13.97 -27.62
C ARG A 77 10.83 -13.86 -26.30
N VAL A 78 11.58 -13.86 -25.19
CA VAL A 78 11.03 -13.72 -23.84
C VAL A 78 10.47 -12.32 -23.62
N GLU A 79 11.18 -11.28 -24.07
CA GLU A 79 10.71 -9.89 -24.05
C GLU A 79 9.39 -9.75 -24.81
N SER A 80 9.32 -10.27 -26.04
CA SER A 80 8.10 -10.21 -26.85
C SER A 80 6.92 -10.91 -26.17
N GLU A 81 7.18 -12.08 -25.57
CA GLU A 81 6.16 -12.85 -24.88
C GLU A 81 5.72 -12.20 -23.56
N CYS A 82 6.64 -11.61 -22.78
CA CYS A 82 6.32 -10.82 -21.59
C CYS A 82 5.42 -9.62 -21.93
N MET A 83 5.68 -8.94 -23.05
CA MET A 83 4.80 -7.85 -23.52
C MET A 83 3.40 -8.36 -23.87
N ARG A 84 3.29 -9.54 -24.48
CA ARG A 84 2.00 -10.18 -24.78
C ARG A 84 1.22 -10.52 -23.50
N VAL A 85 1.90 -11.11 -22.51
CA VAL A 85 1.33 -11.38 -21.17
C VAL A 85 0.84 -10.09 -20.51
N TYR A 86 1.62 -9.01 -20.60
CA TYR A 86 1.24 -7.71 -20.03
C TYR A 86 -0.03 -7.15 -20.68
N GLU A 87 -0.13 -7.11 -22.01
CA GLU A 87 -1.30 -6.55 -22.70
C GLU A 87 -2.57 -7.37 -22.42
N GLU A 88 -2.47 -8.71 -22.37
CA GLU A 88 -3.59 -9.58 -22.01
C GLU A 88 -4.06 -9.30 -20.58
N ARG A 89 -3.15 -9.29 -19.60
CA ARG A 89 -3.49 -8.99 -18.19
C ARG A 89 -3.99 -7.56 -18.00
N LYS A 90 -3.46 -6.59 -18.74
CA LYS A 90 -3.90 -5.20 -18.67
C LYS A 90 -5.38 -5.06 -19.01
N LEU A 91 -5.87 -5.83 -19.99
CA LEU A 91 -7.30 -5.86 -20.33
C LEU A 91 -8.13 -6.44 -19.19
N GLU A 92 -7.70 -7.55 -18.59
CA GLU A 92 -8.35 -8.18 -17.43
C GLU A 92 -8.43 -7.21 -16.23
N ILE A 93 -7.33 -6.54 -15.92
CA ILE A 93 -7.25 -5.56 -14.82
C ILE A 93 -8.13 -4.34 -15.13
N LYS A 94 -8.17 -3.90 -16.38
CA LYS A 94 -9.02 -2.78 -16.81
C LYS A 94 -10.51 -3.12 -16.66
N GLU A 95 -10.92 -4.33 -17.05
CA GLU A 95 -12.27 -4.84 -16.84
C GLU A 95 -12.59 -4.93 -15.34
N PHE A 96 -11.70 -5.53 -14.55
CA PHE A 96 -11.86 -5.63 -13.11
C PHE A 96 -12.05 -4.27 -12.43
N LEU A 97 -11.19 -3.29 -12.71
CA LEU A 97 -11.31 -1.94 -12.14
C LEU A 97 -12.56 -1.22 -12.68
N GLY A 98 -12.95 -1.49 -13.93
CA GLY A 98 -14.19 -1.05 -14.56
C GLY A 98 -15.46 -1.57 -13.89
N ASP A 99 -15.40 -2.77 -13.32
CA ASP A 99 -16.52 -3.44 -12.63
C ASP A 99 -16.50 -3.30 -11.10
N LEU A 100 -15.36 -2.91 -10.52
CA LEU A 100 -15.18 -2.73 -9.07
C LEU A 100 -16.33 -1.91 -8.45
N ASN A 101 -16.98 -2.48 -7.43
CA ASN A 101 -18.10 -1.84 -6.76
C ASN A 101 -17.64 -0.92 -5.62
N GLY A 102 -16.86 0.10 -5.95
CA GLY A 102 -16.26 1.02 -4.98
C GLY A 102 -15.45 2.12 -5.66
N GLN A 103 -14.66 2.83 -4.87
CA GLN A 103 -13.75 3.87 -5.33
C GLN A 103 -12.30 3.39 -5.35
N ILE A 104 -11.49 4.08 -6.14
CA ILE A 104 -10.06 3.80 -6.33
C ILE A 104 -9.26 4.99 -5.81
N SER A 105 -8.32 4.74 -4.92
CA SER A 105 -7.35 5.73 -4.47
C SER A 105 -6.09 5.64 -5.33
N LEU A 106 -5.72 6.71 -6.00
CA LEU A 106 -4.49 6.74 -6.80
C LEU A 106 -3.31 7.15 -5.93
N SER A 107 -2.14 6.65 -6.27
CA SER A 107 -0.88 7.10 -5.70
C SER A 107 0.16 7.32 -6.81
N VAL A 108 0.93 8.39 -6.69
CA VAL A 108 2.04 8.69 -7.59
C VAL A 108 3.32 8.76 -6.78
N ASP A 109 4.18 7.78 -7.01
CA ASP A 109 5.48 7.70 -6.37
C ASP A 109 6.62 8.10 -7.30
N ARG A 110 7.62 8.78 -6.72
CA ARG A 110 8.80 9.24 -7.45
C ARG A 110 10.02 8.40 -7.04
N LEU A 111 10.35 7.45 -7.90
CA LEU A 111 11.53 6.62 -7.75
C LEU A 111 12.75 7.31 -8.36
N ARG A 112 13.92 7.05 -7.80
CA ARG A 112 15.19 7.61 -8.26
C ARG A 112 16.15 6.50 -8.65
N TYR A 113 16.78 6.64 -9.80
CA TYR A 113 17.91 5.80 -10.18
C TYR A 113 19.16 6.66 -10.34
N LYS A 114 20.24 6.31 -9.65
CA LYS A 114 21.50 7.05 -9.74
C LYS A 114 22.68 6.10 -9.88
N THR A 115 23.39 6.23 -10.99
CA THR A 115 24.73 5.69 -11.20
C THR A 115 25.75 6.83 -11.22
N TYR A 116 27.02 6.48 -11.36
CA TYR A 116 28.10 7.46 -11.53
C TYR A 116 27.98 8.29 -12.83
N ARG A 117 27.23 7.83 -13.84
CA ARG A 117 27.04 8.52 -15.14
C ARG A 117 25.63 9.06 -15.37
N PHE A 118 24.64 8.59 -14.61
CA PHE A 118 23.24 8.88 -14.88
C PHE A 118 22.46 9.09 -13.59
N CYS A 119 21.60 10.10 -13.56
CA CYS A 119 20.62 10.31 -12.50
C CYS A 119 19.25 10.49 -13.18
N GLY A 120 18.42 9.46 -13.11
CA GLY A 120 17.07 9.45 -13.64
C GLY A 120 16.04 9.45 -12.53
N HIS A 121 14.87 10.01 -12.83
CA HIS A 121 13.69 9.90 -11.99
C HIS A 121 12.61 9.14 -12.76
N TYR A 122 11.79 8.41 -12.03
CA TYR A 122 10.68 7.63 -12.55
C TYR A 122 9.43 7.98 -11.76
N LEU A 123 8.30 8.06 -12.45
CA LEU A 123 6.99 8.12 -11.84
C LEU A 123 6.35 6.75 -11.89
N CYS A 124 5.76 6.34 -10.78
CA CYS A 124 5.00 5.11 -10.67
C CYS A 124 3.58 5.45 -10.21
N LEU A 125 2.61 5.22 -11.08
CA LEU A 125 1.19 5.34 -10.78
C LEU A 125 0.67 4.00 -10.28
N SER A 126 0.01 4.01 -9.12
CA SER A 126 -0.66 2.84 -8.57
C SER A 126 -2.11 3.14 -8.20
N ALA A 127 -2.94 2.10 -8.24
CA ALA A 127 -4.32 2.11 -7.78
C ALA A 127 -4.45 1.26 -6.51
N SER A 128 -4.87 1.89 -5.42
CA SER A 128 -5.18 1.26 -4.15
C SER A 128 -6.69 1.14 -3.96
N PHE A 129 -7.14 -0.05 -3.60
CA PHE A 129 -8.55 -0.38 -3.36
C PHE A 129 -8.64 -1.64 -2.50
N ILE A 130 -9.81 -1.90 -1.91
CA ILE A 130 -10.11 -3.16 -1.24
C ILE A 130 -11.03 -3.98 -2.15
N ASP A 131 -10.64 -5.22 -2.44
CA ASP A 131 -11.41 -6.12 -3.32
C ASP A 131 -12.66 -6.70 -2.62
N GLU A 132 -13.49 -7.44 -3.37
CA GLU A 132 -14.72 -8.06 -2.81
C GLU A 132 -14.44 -9.11 -1.72
N ASN A 133 -13.20 -9.61 -1.62
CA ASN A 133 -12.76 -10.51 -0.55
C ASN A 133 -12.15 -9.75 0.63
N TRP A 134 -12.34 -8.43 0.70
CA TRP A 134 -11.81 -7.55 1.73
C TRP A 134 -10.28 -7.55 1.83
N LYS A 135 -9.58 -7.80 0.71
CA LYS A 135 -8.13 -7.67 0.65
C LYS A 135 -7.73 -6.31 0.12
N LEU A 136 -6.88 -5.61 0.87
CA LEU A 136 -6.24 -4.39 0.42
C LEU A 136 -5.27 -4.72 -0.74
N ARG A 137 -5.50 -4.09 -1.89
CA ARG A 137 -4.67 -4.19 -3.10
C ARG A 137 -4.04 -2.85 -3.39
N ASN A 138 -2.79 -2.88 -3.85
CA ASN A 138 -2.13 -1.73 -4.47
C ASN A 138 -1.47 -2.19 -5.77
N TRP A 139 -2.08 -1.83 -6.90
CA TRP A 139 -1.67 -2.26 -8.23
C TRP A 139 -0.98 -1.16 -8.99
N VAL A 140 0.27 -1.39 -9.39
CA VAL A 140 0.99 -0.50 -10.31
C VAL A 140 0.30 -0.56 -11.67
N LEU A 141 -0.10 0.61 -12.17
CA LEU A 141 -0.78 0.75 -13.44
C LEU A 141 0.15 1.26 -14.54
N TYR A 142 1.14 2.06 -14.15
CA TYR A 142 2.08 2.65 -15.08
C TYR A 142 3.35 3.09 -14.37
N CYS A 143 4.52 2.80 -14.95
CA CYS A 143 5.79 3.31 -14.46
C CYS A 143 6.68 3.75 -15.63
N HIS A 144 7.14 5.00 -15.60
CA HIS A 144 7.96 5.54 -16.68
C HIS A 144 8.97 6.59 -16.20
N SER A 145 9.98 6.87 -17.00
CA SER A 145 10.94 7.93 -16.73
C SER A 145 10.32 9.33 -16.86
N LEU A 146 10.69 10.25 -15.96
CA LEU A 146 10.27 11.66 -15.96
C LEU A 146 10.78 12.47 -17.17
N SER A 147 11.54 11.87 -18.08
CA SER A 147 11.95 12.53 -19.33
C SER A 147 10.79 12.75 -20.31
N ASN A 148 9.64 12.11 -20.11
CA ASN A 148 8.49 12.23 -20.99
C ASN A 148 7.54 13.37 -20.57
N PRO A 149 6.81 13.97 -21.53
CA PRO A 149 5.81 14.98 -21.23
C PRO A 149 4.73 14.44 -20.28
N LEU A 150 4.29 15.28 -19.34
CA LEU A 150 3.18 14.97 -18.43
C LEU A 150 1.95 14.47 -19.20
N ASP A 151 1.70 15.00 -20.40
CA ASP A 151 0.63 14.59 -21.32
C ASP A 151 0.52 13.09 -21.56
N ASP A 152 1.63 12.36 -21.56
CA ASP A 152 1.60 10.91 -21.78
C ASP A 152 1.08 10.16 -20.54
N PHE A 153 1.35 10.69 -19.34
CA PHE A 153 0.77 10.18 -18.10
C PHE A 153 -0.75 10.41 -18.06
N LEU A 154 -1.20 11.55 -18.56
CA LEU A 154 -2.62 11.91 -18.62
C LEU A 154 -3.39 10.99 -19.58
N LYS A 155 -2.84 10.75 -20.78
CA LYS A 155 -3.39 9.78 -21.73
C LYS A 155 -3.48 8.38 -21.14
N VAL A 156 -2.51 7.98 -20.30
CA VAL A 156 -2.55 6.69 -19.62
C VAL A 156 -3.73 6.61 -18.66
N LEU A 157 -3.93 7.63 -17.81
CA LEU A 157 -5.08 7.69 -16.90
C LEU A 157 -6.42 7.65 -17.65
N GLU A 158 -6.56 8.40 -18.74
CA GLU A 158 -7.74 8.33 -19.60
C GLU A 158 -7.92 6.94 -20.22
N GLY A 159 -6.82 6.36 -20.70
CA GLY A 159 -6.78 5.04 -21.32
C GLY A 159 -7.24 3.91 -20.41
N TRP A 160 -7.16 4.07 -19.09
CA TRP A 160 -7.68 3.10 -18.13
C TRP A 160 -9.21 3.13 -17.97
N GLY A 161 -9.87 4.26 -18.23
CA GLY A 161 -11.34 4.33 -18.26
C GLY A 161 -12.08 4.23 -16.91
N PHE A 162 -11.38 4.12 -15.77
CA PHE A 162 -11.99 4.11 -14.43
C PHE A 162 -12.06 5.49 -13.76
N GLY A 163 -11.83 6.58 -14.51
CA GLY A 163 -11.69 7.94 -13.94
C GLY A 163 -12.86 8.42 -13.08
N ASN A 164 -14.08 7.93 -13.31
CA ASN A 164 -15.26 8.22 -12.49
C ASN A 164 -15.23 7.57 -11.09
N LYS A 165 -14.37 6.57 -10.87
CA LYS A 165 -14.22 5.86 -9.59
C LYS A 165 -13.09 6.42 -8.73
N VAL A 166 -12.23 7.27 -9.29
CA VAL A 166 -11.07 7.81 -8.55
C VAL A 166 -11.55 8.72 -7.43
N SER A 167 -11.18 8.43 -6.17
CA SER A 167 -11.56 9.21 -4.97
C SER A 167 -10.47 10.14 -4.48
N THR A 168 -9.25 9.65 -4.41
CA THR A 168 -8.11 10.33 -3.81
C THR A 168 -6.86 10.18 -4.67
N LEU A 169 -5.90 11.06 -4.44
CA LEU A 169 -4.58 11.06 -5.05
C LEU A 169 -3.55 11.29 -3.93
N THR A 170 -2.71 10.29 -3.71
CA THR A 170 -1.56 10.35 -2.80
C THR A 170 -0.30 10.71 -3.55
N MET A 171 0.43 11.70 -3.06
CA MET A 171 1.68 12.16 -3.66
C MET A 171 2.77 12.39 -2.63
N THR A 172 3.99 12.52 -3.13
CA THR A 172 5.13 12.95 -2.32
C THR A 172 4.92 14.36 -1.78
N ASN A 173 5.35 14.59 -0.53
CA ASN A 173 5.27 15.87 0.17
C ASN A 173 6.35 16.81 -0.36
N ALA A 174 6.17 17.34 -1.56
CA ALA A 174 7.10 18.34 -2.07
C ALA A 174 7.01 19.60 -1.21
N ASP A 175 8.09 19.98 -0.53
CA ASP A 175 8.17 21.29 0.12
C ASP A 175 8.23 22.42 -0.92
N HIS A 176 8.59 22.13 -2.17
CA HIS A 176 8.55 23.08 -3.29
C HIS A 176 8.33 22.34 -4.62
N GLY A 177 7.11 22.43 -5.17
CA GLY A 177 6.92 22.73 -6.60
C GLY A 177 7.41 21.77 -7.68
N ASP A 178 7.67 20.49 -7.41
CA ASP A 178 7.92 19.53 -8.50
C ASP A 178 6.59 18.87 -8.92
N CYS A 179 5.98 19.41 -9.99
CA CYS A 179 4.76 18.97 -10.69
C CYS A 179 3.38 19.47 -10.16
N PRO A 180 3.19 20.79 -9.89
CA PRO A 180 1.85 21.34 -9.62
C PRO A 180 0.83 21.07 -10.74
N GLU A 181 1.29 20.94 -11.99
CA GLU A 181 0.45 20.62 -13.15
C GLU A 181 -0.17 19.23 -13.07
N LEU A 182 0.51 18.27 -12.42
CA LEU A 182 -0.01 16.93 -12.20
C LEU A 182 -1.14 16.94 -11.16
N ILE A 183 -0.95 17.72 -10.08
CA ILE A 183 -1.95 17.91 -9.05
C ILE A 183 -3.17 18.59 -9.65
N GLU A 184 -2.98 19.72 -10.34
CA GLU A 184 -4.06 20.47 -10.97
C GLU A 184 -4.81 19.61 -12.00
N PHE A 185 -4.11 18.88 -12.87
CA PHE A 185 -4.77 18.02 -13.84
C PHE A 185 -5.64 16.94 -13.17
N VAL A 186 -5.09 16.23 -12.18
CA VAL A 186 -5.80 15.15 -11.50
C VAL A 186 -6.95 15.72 -10.67
N GLU A 187 -6.76 16.85 -9.99
CA GLU A 187 -7.83 17.61 -9.32
C GLU A 187 -8.94 17.97 -10.31
N THR A 188 -8.63 18.63 -11.43
CA THR A 188 -9.62 19.00 -12.45
C THR A 188 -10.37 17.79 -12.98
N HIS A 189 -9.71 16.67 -13.28
CA HIS A 189 -10.38 15.48 -13.83
C HIS A 189 -11.22 14.73 -12.79
N ILE A 190 -10.79 14.69 -11.53
CA ILE A 190 -11.57 14.13 -10.41
C ILE A 190 -12.76 15.05 -10.09
N GLN A 191 -12.56 16.37 -10.12
CA GLN A 191 -13.49 17.38 -9.61
C GLN A 191 -14.51 17.85 -10.66
N GLU A 192 -14.16 17.93 -11.95
CA GLU A 192 -15.10 18.21 -13.04
C GLU A 192 -16.18 17.11 -13.17
N LYS A 193 -15.87 15.88 -12.73
CA LYS A 193 -16.82 14.75 -12.72
C LYS A 193 -17.54 14.55 -11.38
N LYS A 194 -17.00 15.09 -10.27
CA LYS A 194 -17.60 15.05 -8.93
C LYS A 194 -18.05 16.46 -8.53
N LYS A 195 -19.31 16.81 -8.80
CA LYS A 195 -19.95 18.08 -8.39
C LYS A 195 -20.07 18.24 -6.85
N LEU A 196 -18.99 18.28 -6.08
CA LEU A 196 -19.05 18.31 -4.61
C LEU A 196 -18.01 19.23 -3.97
N GLU A 197 -18.49 20.19 -3.18
CA GLU A 197 -17.73 21.20 -2.43
C GLU A 197 -16.96 20.67 -1.20
N VAL A 198 -17.22 19.45 -0.72
CA VAL A 198 -16.49 18.86 0.45
C VAL A 198 -15.19 18.18 0.03
N SER A 199 -15.02 17.94 -1.26
CA SER A 199 -14.08 16.94 -1.77
C SER A 199 -12.61 17.36 -1.73
N ARG A 200 -12.27 18.66 -1.83
CA ARG A 200 -10.88 19.06 -2.09
C ARG A 200 -9.90 18.66 -0.98
N GLN A 201 -10.29 18.79 0.29
CA GLN A 201 -9.47 18.38 1.44
C GLN A 201 -9.28 16.85 1.57
N LEU A 202 -10.16 16.08 0.94
CA LEU A 202 -10.11 14.60 0.97
C LEU A 202 -9.50 14.01 -0.31
N VAL A 203 -9.36 14.81 -1.36
CA VAL A 203 -8.81 14.37 -2.65
C VAL A 203 -7.29 14.28 -2.61
N HIS A 204 -6.61 15.28 -2.05
CA HIS A 204 -5.14 15.28 -1.99
C HIS A 204 -4.64 14.68 -0.67
N VAL A 205 -3.80 13.65 -0.76
CA VAL A 205 -3.25 12.91 0.38
C VAL A 205 -1.74 13.08 0.40
N TYR A 206 -1.24 13.66 1.50
CA TYR A 206 0.19 13.79 1.74
C TYR A 206 0.76 12.48 2.31
N CYS A 207 1.93 12.08 1.82
CA CYS A 207 2.66 10.88 2.23
C CYS A 207 3.24 11.01 3.66
N CYS A 208 2.69 10.27 4.62
CA CYS A 208 3.16 10.22 6.00
C CYS A 208 4.63 9.78 6.11
N GLY A 209 5.00 8.67 5.45
CA GLY A 209 6.38 8.15 5.50
C GLY A 209 7.43 9.14 4.99
N GLU A 210 7.07 9.99 4.02
CA GLU A 210 7.95 11.06 3.58
C GLU A 210 8.04 12.21 4.59
N MET A 211 6.92 12.64 5.19
CA MET A 211 6.96 13.62 6.27
C MET A 211 7.90 13.16 7.40
N ILE A 212 7.79 11.89 7.82
CA ILE A 212 8.66 11.30 8.85
C ILE A 212 10.11 11.31 8.39
N SER A 213 10.37 10.85 7.17
CA SER A 213 11.73 10.81 6.62
C SER A 213 12.35 12.20 6.50
N GLN A 214 11.58 13.22 6.12
CA GLN A 214 12.01 14.61 6.07
C GLN A 214 12.33 15.16 7.47
N MET A 215 11.50 14.88 8.48
CA MET A 215 11.81 15.26 9.87
C MET A 215 13.16 14.67 10.33
N VAL A 216 13.38 13.38 10.08
CA VAL A 216 14.64 12.72 10.44
C VAL A 216 15.82 13.30 9.65
N GLN A 217 15.64 13.57 8.36
CA GLN A 217 16.67 14.17 7.51
C GLN A 217 17.03 15.59 7.98
N ASP A 218 16.04 16.40 8.38
CA ASP A 218 16.26 17.74 8.94
C ASP A 218 17.15 17.67 10.20
N ALA A 219 16.94 16.67 11.07
CA ALA A 219 17.80 16.45 12.24
C ALA A 219 19.23 16.03 11.85
N PHE A 220 19.39 15.11 10.89
CA PHE A 220 20.70 14.72 10.41
C PHE A 220 21.45 15.87 9.75
N ASP A 221 20.75 16.75 9.02
CA ASP A 221 21.36 17.90 8.37
C ASP A 221 21.94 18.91 9.38
N LYS A 222 21.37 19.01 10.59
CA LYS A 222 21.91 19.84 11.69
C LYS A 222 23.25 19.34 12.24
N ILE A 223 23.59 18.08 12.01
CA ILE A 223 24.85 17.46 12.43
C ILE A 223 25.64 16.86 11.25
N LYS A 224 25.34 17.27 10.02
CA LYS A 224 25.90 16.67 8.80
C LYS A 224 27.42 16.62 8.79
N ASP A 225 28.07 17.72 9.14
CA ASP A 225 29.53 17.79 9.19
C ASP A 225 30.13 16.79 10.21
N ILE A 226 29.41 16.56 11.31
CA ILE A 226 29.79 15.58 12.34
C ILE A 226 29.55 14.15 11.83
N ILE A 227 28.43 13.91 11.16
CA ILE A 227 28.15 12.61 10.51
C ILE A 227 29.26 12.29 9.50
N ASP A 228 29.68 13.25 8.67
CA ASP A 228 30.73 13.05 7.69
C ASP A 228 32.08 12.70 8.34
N LYS A 229 32.43 13.34 9.47
CA LYS A 229 33.60 12.96 10.29
C LYS A 229 33.48 11.52 10.80
N VAL A 230 32.34 11.16 11.40
CA VAL A 230 32.10 9.82 11.95
C VAL A 230 32.16 8.75 10.85
N LEU A 231 31.58 9.01 9.68
CA LEU A 231 31.57 8.07 8.56
C LEU A 231 32.94 7.87 7.91
N LYS A 232 33.86 8.85 8.01
CA LYS A 232 35.27 8.65 7.62
C LYS A 232 36.00 7.70 8.57
N LEU A 233 35.73 7.82 9.88
CA LEU A 233 36.34 6.97 10.91
C LEU A 233 35.76 5.55 10.89
N TYR A 234 34.47 5.43 10.59
CA TYR A 234 33.69 4.20 10.68
C TYR A 234 32.86 4.04 9.41
N SER A 235 33.49 3.59 8.33
CA SER A 235 32.83 3.41 7.03
C SER A 235 32.36 1.97 6.83
N THR A 236 31.05 1.79 6.76
CA THR A 236 30.41 0.56 6.26
C THR A 236 29.42 0.94 5.17
N LYS A 237 29.46 0.25 4.02
CA LYS A 237 28.44 0.44 2.97
C LYS A 237 27.10 -0.08 3.51
N SER A 238 26.07 0.77 3.55
CA SER A 238 24.69 0.35 3.81
C SER A 238 23.74 1.09 2.88
N LEU A 239 22.50 0.60 2.81
CA LEU A 239 21.40 1.34 2.21
C LEU A 239 21.20 2.69 2.93
N PRO A 240 20.71 3.72 2.22
CA PRO A 240 20.43 5.05 2.77
C PRO A 240 19.10 5.04 3.56
N LEU A 241 18.99 4.12 4.52
CA LEU A 241 17.87 4.03 5.44
C LEU A 241 18.21 4.82 6.70
N TRP A 242 17.32 5.70 7.15
CA TRP A 242 17.62 6.59 8.26
C TRP A 242 17.80 5.84 9.59
N TYR A 243 17.09 4.71 9.81
CA TYR A 243 17.30 3.88 10.99
C TYR A 243 18.68 3.19 10.99
N LEU A 244 19.18 2.79 9.81
CA LEU A 244 20.54 2.23 9.69
C LEU A 244 21.60 3.29 9.95
N THR A 245 21.40 4.50 9.45
CA THR A 245 22.27 5.64 9.78
C THR A 245 22.26 5.89 11.28
N ASN A 246 21.09 5.90 11.92
CA ASN A 246 20.97 6.08 13.37
C ASN A 246 21.71 4.98 14.15
N SER A 247 21.50 3.72 13.77
CA SER A 247 22.17 2.57 14.38
C SER A 247 23.70 2.67 14.32
N LYS A 248 24.26 3.11 13.18
CA LYS A 248 25.70 3.35 13.04
C LYS A 248 26.20 4.49 13.93
N LEU A 249 25.47 5.58 14.00
CA LEU A 249 25.83 6.72 14.85
C LEU A 249 25.79 6.33 16.33
N LYS A 250 24.77 5.57 16.77
CA LYS A 250 24.69 5.01 18.13
C LYS A 250 25.89 4.12 18.43
N HIS A 251 26.23 3.21 17.52
CA HIS A 251 27.40 2.35 17.70
C HIS A 251 28.71 3.16 17.77
N ALA A 252 28.85 4.21 16.96
CA ALA A 252 30.00 5.10 17.05
C ALA A 252 30.03 5.85 18.41
N VAL A 253 28.90 6.32 18.93
CA VAL A 253 28.82 6.92 20.27
C VAL A 253 29.23 5.92 21.36
N GLU A 254 28.84 4.64 21.25
CA GLU A 254 29.27 3.60 22.19
C GLU A 254 30.78 3.37 22.16
N LEU A 255 31.38 3.28 20.97
CA LEU A 255 32.83 3.13 20.81
C LEU A 255 33.59 4.34 21.37
N TRP A 256 33.07 5.54 21.12
CA TRP A 256 33.59 6.77 21.72
C TRP A 256 33.56 6.72 23.25
N SER A 257 32.46 6.25 23.84
CA SER A 257 32.33 6.11 25.30
C SER A 257 33.35 5.14 25.92
N LYS A 258 33.85 4.18 25.11
CA LYS A 258 34.90 3.21 25.48
C LYS A 258 36.32 3.71 25.23
N GLY A 259 36.50 4.89 24.62
CA GLY A 259 37.80 5.50 24.37
C GLY A 259 38.48 5.11 23.05
N GLU A 260 37.77 4.42 22.15
CA GLU A 260 38.32 3.89 20.88
C GLU A 260 38.77 4.97 19.89
N PHE A 261 38.25 6.20 20.00
CA PHE A 261 38.63 7.34 19.16
C PHE A 261 39.62 8.31 19.83
N SER A 262 40.31 7.87 20.89
CA SER A 262 41.37 8.66 21.52
C SER A 262 42.60 8.76 20.61
N SER A 263 43.30 9.91 20.60
CA SER A 263 44.30 10.33 19.60
C SER A 263 45.54 9.42 19.42
N LYS A 264 45.61 8.27 20.10
CA LYS A 264 46.71 7.31 19.99
C LYS A 264 46.68 6.46 18.71
N TYR A 265 45.55 6.38 18.00
CA TYR A 265 45.37 5.47 16.86
C TYR A 265 44.88 6.15 15.56
N VAL A 266 44.65 7.46 15.57
CA VAL A 266 44.14 8.22 14.41
C VAL A 266 45.24 9.18 13.92
N THR A 267 45.66 9.03 12.66
CA THR A 267 46.78 9.80 12.07
C THR A 267 46.46 11.27 11.79
N ASP A 268 45.18 11.65 11.74
CA ASP A 268 44.72 13.04 11.59
C ASP A 268 43.73 13.42 12.72
N SER A 269 44.18 14.22 13.69
CA SER A 269 43.35 14.65 14.83
C SER A 269 42.20 15.59 14.45
N SER A 270 42.18 16.13 13.23
CA SER A 270 41.16 17.06 12.73
C SER A 270 39.85 16.38 12.30
N ASP A 271 39.86 15.07 12.05
CA ASP A 271 38.69 14.32 11.60
C ASP A 271 37.93 13.64 12.77
N VAL A 272 38.41 13.76 14.01
CA VAL A 272 37.75 13.20 15.19
C VAL A 272 36.76 14.22 15.79
N PRO A 273 35.47 13.87 15.99
CA PRO A 273 34.54 14.79 16.63
C PRO A 273 34.94 15.17 18.06
N SER A 274 34.69 16.43 18.46
CA SER A 274 34.90 16.91 19.83
C SER A 274 33.91 16.26 20.82
N PRO A 275 34.18 16.28 22.13
CA PRO A 275 33.22 15.80 23.13
C PRO A 275 31.82 16.44 23.02
N GLU A 276 31.76 17.73 22.69
CA GLU A 276 30.51 18.47 22.46
C GLU A 276 29.81 18.03 21.17
N GLU A 277 30.57 17.75 20.11
CA GLU A 277 30.04 17.19 18.86
C GLU A 277 29.46 15.79 19.10
N TRP A 278 30.13 14.93 19.86
CA TRP A 278 29.60 13.61 20.25
C TRP A 278 28.32 13.71 21.07
N LYS A 279 28.21 14.71 21.95
CA LYS A 279 26.97 14.97 22.70
C LYS A 279 25.81 15.38 21.79
N LYS A 280 26.06 16.14 20.73
CA LYS A 280 25.05 16.44 19.69
C LYS A 280 24.61 15.18 18.95
N VAL A 281 25.55 14.31 18.57
CA VAL A 281 25.24 13.02 17.92
C VAL A 281 24.37 12.16 18.84
N GLU A 282 24.72 12.06 20.12
CA GLU A 282 23.94 11.32 21.12
C GLU A 282 22.50 11.85 21.24
N GLY A 283 22.33 13.18 21.28
CA GLY A 283 21.02 13.84 21.33
C GLY A 283 20.16 13.54 20.10
N VAL A 284 20.73 13.72 18.90
CA VAL A 284 20.03 13.40 17.64
C VAL A 284 19.67 11.91 17.57
N CYS A 285 20.57 11.01 18.00
CA CYS A 285 20.31 9.58 17.97
C CYS A 285 19.11 9.19 18.84
N LYS A 286 18.96 9.81 20.01
CA LYS A 286 17.83 9.58 20.91
C LYS A 286 16.50 10.04 20.27
N ILE A 287 16.48 11.23 19.66
CA ILE A 287 15.30 11.74 18.96
C ILE A 287 14.88 10.79 17.83
N VAL A 288 15.84 10.40 16.96
CA VAL A 288 15.56 9.53 15.81
C VAL A 288 15.14 8.12 16.24
N GLU A 289 15.66 7.63 17.37
CA GLU A 289 15.22 6.35 17.95
C GLU A 289 13.74 6.39 18.35
N SER A 290 13.31 7.44 19.05
CA SER A 290 11.90 7.57 19.44
C SER A 290 10.96 7.68 18.23
N ILE A 291 11.42 8.32 17.14
CA ILE A 291 10.69 8.34 15.87
C ILE A 291 10.64 6.93 15.26
N TYR A 292 11.73 6.16 15.32
CA TYR A 292 11.78 4.78 14.82
C TYR A 292 10.83 3.84 15.54
N GLU A 293 10.72 3.93 16.85
CA GLU A 293 9.83 3.09 17.65
C GLU A 293 8.37 3.23 17.19
N VAL A 294 7.88 4.45 17.02
CA VAL A 294 6.51 4.69 16.52
C VAL A 294 6.37 4.32 15.04
N SER A 295 7.37 4.67 14.23
CA SER A 295 7.32 4.43 12.77
C SER A 295 7.38 2.95 12.42
N SER A 296 8.13 2.15 13.16
CA SER A 296 8.18 0.69 13.00
C SER A 296 6.84 0.05 13.34
N ALA A 297 6.22 0.43 14.47
CA ALA A 297 4.88 -0.02 14.83
C ALA A 297 3.85 0.30 13.74
N LEU A 298 3.94 1.47 13.12
CA LEU A 298 3.07 1.88 12.02
C LEU A 298 3.37 1.10 10.72
N PHE A 299 4.58 1.21 10.17
CA PHE A 299 4.88 0.75 8.81
C PHE A 299 5.16 -0.75 8.68
N GLU A 300 5.50 -1.44 9.76
CA GLU A 300 5.73 -2.89 9.75
C GLU A 300 4.45 -3.68 9.97
N SER A 301 3.36 -3.03 10.40
CA SER A 301 2.02 -3.63 10.49
C SER A 301 1.42 -3.92 9.10
N LYS A 302 0.72 -5.05 8.96
CA LYS A 302 0.03 -5.43 7.71
C LYS A 302 -1.35 -6.02 8.02
N PRO A 303 -2.41 -5.66 7.27
CA PRO A 303 -2.44 -4.63 6.22
C PRO A 303 -2.38 -3.21 6.79
N LEU A 304 -1.66 -2.31 6.11
CA LEU A 304 -1.53 -0.90 6.53
C LEU A 304 -2.73 -0.09 5.99
N THR A 305 -3.75 0.08 6.81
CA THR A 305 -5.00 0.80 6.47
C THR A 305 -5.01 2.23 7.03
N ALA A 306 -5.75 3.14 6.40
CA ALA A 306 -5.71 4.57 6.76
C ALA A 306 -6.09 4.90 8.23
N ASN A 307 -6.92 4.06 8.87
CA ASN A 307 -7.38 4.24 10.26
C ASN A 307 -6.25 4.21 11.30
N VAL A 308 -5.14 3.53 11.05
CA VAL A 308 -4.09 3.38 12.08
C VAL A 308 -3.20 4.62 12.22
N PHE A 309 -3.25 5.53 11.24
CA PHE A 309 -2.33 6.67 11.17
C PHE A 309 -2.62 7.72 12.24
N LEU A 310 -3.88 8.01 12.56
CA LEU A 310 -4.21 9.09 13.50
C LEU A 310 -3.61 8.84 14.89
N TYR A 311 -3.74 7.62 15.41
CA TYR A 311 -3.27 7.34 16.76
C TYR A 311 -1.74 7.25 16.85
N HIS A 312 -1.07 6.66 15.84
CA HIS A 312 0.39 6.65 15.79
C HIS A 312 0.98 8.05 15.59
N LEU A 313 0.37 8.88 14.75
CA LEU A 313 0.81 10.26 14.57
C LEU A 313 0.57 11.11 15.82
N HIS A 314 -0.55 10.88 16.51
CA HIS A 314 -0.81 11.51 17.81
C HIS A 314 0.24 11.13 18.86
N GLU A 315 0.59 9.84 18.96
CA GLU A 315 1.66 9.35 19.85
C GLU A 315 3.02 9.98 19.52
N LEU A 316 3.38 10.02 18.23
CA LEU A 316 4.60 10.68 17.76
C LEU A 316 4.63 12.16 18.17
N ARG A 317 3.52 12.88 18.00
CA ARG A 317 3.42 14.29 18.39
C ARG A 317 3.61 14.49 19.88
N ASP A 318 3.02 13.62 20.71
CA ASP A 318 3.15 13.67 22.16
C ASP A 318 4.60 13.45 22.59
N ILE A 319 5.29 12.46 22.02
CA ILE A 319 6.72 12.21 22.24
C ILE A 319 7.56 13.44 21.87
N LEU A 320 7.37 13.99 20.67
CA LEU A 320 8.10 15.18 20.22
C LEU A 320 7.80 16.39 21.13
N THR A 321 6.56 16.58 21.54
CA THR A 321 6.18 17.67 22.46
C THR A 321 6.86 17.52 23.81
N GLN A 322 6.95 16.29 24.35
CA GLN A 322 7.64 16.01 25.60
C GLN A 322 9.15 16.27 25.50
N ILE A 323 9.79 15.87 24.41
CA ILE A 323 11.22 16.14 24.18
C ILE A 323 11.43 17.66 24.06
N SER A 324 10.60 18.36 23.29
CA SER A 324 10.67 19.82 23.14
C SER A 324 10.57 20.56 24.49
N ALA A 325 9.65 20.13 25.36
CA ALA A 325 9.50 20.71 26.70
C ALA A 325 10.70 20.42 27.62
N THR A 326 11.27 19.21 27.55
CA THR A 326 12.41 18.79 28.38
C THR A 326 13.71 19.47 27.97
N ASP A 327 13.92 19.62 26.66
CA ASP A 327 15.13 20.15 26.04
C ASP A 327 14.98 21.61 25.58
N SER A 328 14.02 22.35 26.17
CA SER A 328 13.70 23.73 25.77
C SER A 328 14.94 24.65 25.81
N GLY A 329 15.17 25.38 24.71
CA GLY A 329 16.33 26.26 24.53
C GLY A 329 17.67 25.56 24.28
N SER A 330 17.70 24.22 24.22
CA SER A 330 18.89 23.45 23.86
C SER A 330 18.99 23.20 22.34
N PHE A 331 20.13 22.66 21.91
CA PHE A 331 20.32 22.20 20.53
C PHE A 331 19.25 21.18 20.11
N ASN A 332 18.97 20.18 20.95
CA ASN A 332 17.96 19.15 20.70
C ASN A 332 16.55 19.76 20.62
N GLY A 333 16.23 20.69 21.53
CA GLY A 333 14.95 21.40 21.53
C GLY A 333 14.70 22.10 20.20
N SER A 334 15.71 22.80 19.67
CA SER A 334 15.59 23.48 18.36
C SER A 334 15.37 22.52 17.18
N ILE A 335 15.88 21.28 17.26
CA ILE A 335 15.63 20.25 16.23
C ILE A 335 14.18 19.81 16.30
N VAL A 336 13.69 19.50 17.51
CA VAL A 336 12.35 18.98 17.74
C VAL A 336 11.28 20.04 17.46
N GLU A 337 11.53 21.32 17.75
CA GLU A 337 10.67 22.43 17.35
C GLU A 337 10.51 22.51 15.81
N GLY A 338 11.60 22.29 15.07
CA GLY A 338 11.57 22.19 13.60
C GLY A 338 10.73 21.01 13.12
N MET A 339 10.90 19.84 13.75
CA MET A 339 10.10 18.64 13.46
C MET A 339 8.61 18.86 13.73
N LEU A 340 8.25 19.45 14.89
CA LEU A 340 6.87 19.78 15.24
C LEU A 340 6.26 20.76 14.25
N THR A 341 7.00 21.77 13.80
CA THR A 341 6.53 22.72 12.78
C THR A 341 6.17 22.02 11.47
N ARG A 342 7.02 21.08 11.01
CA ARG A 342 6.75 20.26 9.82
C ARG A 342 5.56 19.32 10.04
N PHE A 343 5.50 18.68 11.19
CA PHE A 343 4.43 17.78 11.60
C PHE A 343 3.09 18.51 11.61
N ASP A 344 3.00 19.68 12.25
CA ASP A 344 1.75 20.42 12.40
C ASP A 344 1.20 20.87 11.03
N LYS A 345 2.06 21.20 10.06
CA LYS A 345 1.65 21.47 8.67
C LYS A 345 0.96 20.24 8.05
N TYR A 346 1.60 19.08 8.13
CA TYR A 346 1.04 17.81 7.65
C TYR A 346 -0.26 17.45 8.38
N TRP A 347 -0.26 17.56 9.70
CA TRP A 347 -1.39 17.23 10.57
C TRP A 347 -2.61 18.06 10.21
N ASN A 348 -2.48 19.38 10.06
CA ASN A 348 -3.59 20.26 9.75
C ASN A 348 -4.26 19.93 8.40
N ASP A 349 -3.46 19.59 7.40
CA ASP A 349 -3.96 19.22 6.07
C ASP A 349 -4.62 17.83 6.07
N MET A 350 -4.08 16.88 6.85
CA MET A 350 -4.49 15.48 6.82
C MET A 350 -5.54 15.12 7.89
N PHE A 351 -5.72 15.93 8.93
CA PHE A 351 -6.50 15.58 10.12
C PHE A 351 -7.92 15.11 9.79
N MET A 352 -8.63 15.80 8.89
CA MET A 352 -10.01 15.44 8.52
C MET A 352 -10.10 14.01 7.95
N LEU A 353 -9.20 13.67 7.01
CA LEU A 353 -9.14 12.33 6.41
C LEU A 353 -8.79 11.27 7.46
N LEU A 354 -7.77 11.54 8.28
CA LEU A 354 -7.32 10.64 9.34
C LEU A 354 -8.41 10.41 10.40
N ALA A 355 -9.15 11.45 10.75
CA ALA A 355 -10.25 11.41 11.70
C ALA A 355 -11.45 10.61 11.15
N ILE A 356 -11.81 10.79 9.88
CA ILE A 356 -12.86 9.99 9.23
C ILE A 356 -12.44 8.51 9.16
N ALA A 357 -11.21 8.22 8.73
CA ALA A 357 -10.71 6.85 8.68
C ALA A 357 -10.69 6.19 10.07
N SER A 358 -10.30 6.95 11.11
CA SER A 358 -10.34 6.48 12.50
C SER A 358 -11.77 6.30 13.02
N ALA A 359 -12.71 7.16 12.63
CA ALA A 359 -14.11 7.01 12.99
C ALA A 359 -14.71 5.72 12.40
N LEU A 360 -14.20 5.26 11.27
CA LEU A 360 -14.53 3.98 10.64
C LEU A 360 -13.78 2.79 11.25
N ASP A 361 -12.97 2.97 12.29
CA ASP A 361 -12.46 1.87 13.09
C ASP A 361 -13.38 1.66 14.31
N PRO A 362 -13.98 0.47 14.49
CA PRO A 362 -14.89 0.20 15.61
C PRO A 362 -14.21 0.27 16.99
N ARG A 363 -12.87 0.20 17.08
CA ARG A 363 -12.09 0.39 18.32
C ARG A 363 -11.95 1.86 18.70
N LEU A 364 -11.99 2.75 17.72
CA LEU A 364 -11.72 4.18 17.88
C LEU A 364 -13.01 4.99 17.83
N LYS A 365 -13.75 4.88 16.72
CA LYS A 365 -14.95 5.65 16.39
C LYS A 365 -14.72 7.17 16.57
N LEU A 366 -15.80 7.95 16.66
CA LEU A 366 -15.70 9.36 17.02
C LEU A 366 -15.15 9.60 18.43
N LYS A 367 -15.19 8.59 19.31
CA LYS A 367 -14.66 8.69 20.68
C LYS A 367 -13.17 8.97 20.71
N TYR A 368 -12.40 8.37 19.79
CA TYR A 368 -10.97 8.68 19.69
C TYR A 368 -10.73 10.10 19.15
N VAL A 369 -11.55 10.57 18.21
CA VAL A 369 -11.48 11.95 17.70
C VAL A 369 -11.77 12.95 18.84
N GLU A 370 -12.81 12.71 19.64
CA GLU A 370 -13.12 13.49 20.85
C GLU A 370 -11.93 13.55 21.80
N PHE A 371 -11.29 12.40 22.06
CA PHE A 371 -10.12 12.31 22.94
C PHE A 371 -8.93 13.13 22.41
N VAL A 372 -8.58 12.97 21.13
CA VAL A 372 -7.47 13.70 20.49
C VAL A 372 -7.76 15.20 20.49
N SER A 373 -8.95 15.63 20.04
CA SER A 373 -9.32 17.04 19.99
C SER A 373 -9.32 17.70 21.37
N MET A 374 -9.78 16.99 22.41
CA MET A 374 -9.74 17.47 23.80
C MET A 374 -8.31 17.63 24.31
N ARG A 375 -7.43 16.67 23.99
CA ARG A 375 -6.03 16.68 24.44
C ARG A 375 -5.19 17.76 23.76
N LEU A 376 -5.47 18.05 22.49
CA LEU A 376 -4.73 19.04 21.69
C LEU A 376 -5.22 20.48 21.90
N ASN A 377 -6.54 20.69 21.85
CA ASN A 377 -7.14 22.03 21.74
C ASN A 377 -8.02 22.41 22.96
N GLY A 378 -8.13 21.54 23.96
CA GLY A 378 -8.99 21.80 25.12
C GLY A 378 -10.46 22.00 24.72
N MET A 379 -11.11 23.08 25.18
CA MET A 379 -12.53 23.36 24.89
C MET A 379 -12.82 23.62 23.40
N GLU A 380 -11.84 24.12 22.63
CA GLU A 380 -11.97 24.31 21.18
C GLU A 380 -12.02 23.00 20.40
N GLY A 381 -11.59 21.89 21.02
CA GLY A 381 -11.69 20.55 20.44
C GLY A 381 -13.13 20.14 20.10
N SER A 382 -14.13 20.71 20.77
CA SER A 382 -15.54 20.42 20.48
C SER A 382 -15.98 20.85 19.08
N LEU A 383 -15.45 21.95 18.55
CA LEU A 383 -15.76 22.43 17.19
C LEU A 383 -15.18 21.50 16.14
N GLN A 384 -13.93 21.07 16.31
CA GLN A 384 -13.26 20.14 15.40
C GLN A 384 -13.99 18.79 15.33
N VAL A 385 -14.48 18.27 16.46
CA VAL A 385 -15.29 17.04 16.49
C VAL A 385 -16.62 17.23 15.73
N ALA A 386 -17.28 18.37 15.91
CA ALA A 386 -18.51 18.69 15.19
C ALA A 386 -18.28 18.79 13.67
N ASP A 387 -17.14 19.35 13.25
CA ASP A 387 -16.76 19.42 11.83
C ASP A 387 -16.53 18.02 11.24
N VAL A 388 -15.82 17.14 11.96
CA VAL A 388 -15.62 15.74 11.54
C VAL A 388 -16.96 14.99 11.48
N LEU A 389 -17.82 15.17 12.48
CA LEU A 389 -19.17 14.59 12.52
C LEU A 389 -20.02 15.07 11.33
N GLY A 390 -19.99 16.36 11.01
CA GLY A 390 -20.69 16.92 9.85
C GLY A 390 -20.14 16.38 8.54
N ALA A 391 -18.83 16.25 8.42
CA ALA A 391 -18.17 15.72 7.23
C ALA A 391 -18.54 14.24 6.99
N ILE A 392 -18.50 13.39 8.02
CA ILE A 392 -18.84 11.96 7.87
C ILE A 392 -20.33 11.75 7.53
N HIS A 393 -21.24 12.55 8.07
CA HIS A 393 -22.66 12.53 7.69
C HIS A 393 -22.86 12.93 6.23
N LYS A 394 -22.22 14.02 5.79
CA LYS A 394 -22.31 14.49 4.41
C LYS A 394 -21.73 13.49 3.41
N LEU A 395 -20.66 12.79 3.78
CA LEU A 395 -20.14 11.67 3.00
C LEU A 395 -21.13 10.51 2.96
N TYR A 396 -21.66 10.10 4.09
CA TYR A 396 -22.63 9.01 4.17
C TYR A 396 -23.88 9.28 3.30
N ASP A 397 -24.43 10.49 3.33
CA ASP A 397 -25.55 10.91 2.48
C ASP A 397 -25.20 10.81 0.98
N ASP A 398 -23.97 11.16 0.60
CA ASP A 398 -23.48 11.03 -0.77
C ASP A 398 -23.34 9.56 -1.20
N TYR A 399 -22.91 8.66 -0.31
CA TYR A 399 -22.89 7.23 -0.59
C TYR A 399 -24.31 6.66 -0.77
N LEU A 400 -25.29 7.11 0.01
CA LEU A 400 -26.70 6.72 -0.19
C LEU A 400 -27.23 7.12 -1.57
N ILE A 401 -26.85 8.30 -2.07
CA ILE A 401 -27.26 8.78 -3.38
C ILE A 401 -26.56 8.00 -4.51
N ARG A 402 -25.25 7.75 -4.36
CA ARG A 402 -24.44 7.06 -5.39
C ARG A 402 -24.72 5.58 -5.48
N PHE A 403 -25.00 4.94 -4.34
CA PHE A 403 -25.18 3.50 -4.22
C PHE A 403 -26.50 3.18 -3.51
N PRO A 404 -27.65 3.43 -4.15
CA PRO A 404 -28.94 3.16 -3.54
C PRO A 404 -29.07 1.67 -3.23
N VAL A 405 -29.11 1.33 -1.94
CA VAL A 405 -29.37 -0.04 -1.50
C VAL A 405 -30.79 -0.40 -1.91
N LYS A 406 -30.95 -1.48 -2.68
CA LYS A 406 -32.28 -2.07 -2.89
C LYS A 406 -32.76 -2.56 -1.52
N GLU A 407 -33.73 -1.88 -0.90
CA GLU A 407 -34.29 -2.26 0.40
C GLU A 407 -34.85 -3.71 0.34
N ASN A 408 -34.03 -4.70 0.67
CA ASN A 408 -34.52 -5.97 1.19
C ASN A 408 -34.71 -5.76 2.70
N PHE A 409 -35.93 -5.40 3.10
CA PHE A 409 -36.33 -5.31 4.50
C PHE A 409 -36.07 -6.65 5.23
N MET A 410 -34.95 -6.74 5.96
CA MET A 410 -34.81 -7.66 7.08
C MET A 410 -34.18 -6.91 8.24
N CYS A 411 -35.03 -6.33 9.08
CA CYS A 411 -34.63 -5.73 10.34
C CYS A 411 -34.56 -6.85 11.38
N TYR A 412 -33.35 -7.30 11.73
CA TYR A 412 -33.14 -8.22 12.84
C TYR A 412 -33.01 -7.38 14.12
N SER A 413 -34.11 -7.18 14.82
CA SER A 413 -34.04 -6.78 16.23
C SER A 413 -33.52 -7.96 17.03
N SER A 414 -32.26 -7.88 17.47
CA SER A 414 -31.67 -8.84 18.40
C SER A 414 -32.37 -8.76 19.75
N CYS A 415 -33.26 -9.71 20.04
CA CYS A 415 -33.62 -10.06 21.41
C CYS A 415 -32.87 -11.34 21.80
N SER A 416 -31.99 -11.18 22.78
CA SER A 416 -31.29 -12.24 23.49
C SER A 416 -32.27 -13.28 24.05
N GLY A 417 -32.02 -14.56 23.77
CA GLY A 417 -32.77 -15.68 24.35
C GLY A 417 -31.92 -16.95 24.37
N LEU A 418 -31.67 -17.45 25.59
CA LEU A 418 -30.91 -18.64 25.94
C LEU A 418 -31.30 -19.90 25.16
N ASP A 419 -30.28 -20.70 24.83
CA ASP A 419 -30.41 -22.05 24.28
C ASP A 419 -31.17 -22.97 25.24
N THR A 420 -32.20 -23.64 24.74
CA THR A 420 -32.53 -25.00 25.17
C THR A 420 -33.12 -25.77 23.98
N GLU A 421 -32.45 -26.86 23.64
CA GLU A 421 -32.77 -27.81 22.58
C GLU A 421 -34.18 -28.42 22.75
N MET A 422 -34.95 -28.53 21.66
CA MET A 422 -35.76 -29.72 21.40
C MET A 422 -36.21 -29.81 19.94
N GLU A 423 -35.95 -30.95 19.31
CA GLU A 423 -36.47 -31.33 18.00
C GLU A 423 -37.99 -31.23 17.91
N SER A 424 -38.52 -30.57 16.87
CA SER A 424 -39.79 -30.97 16.28
C SER A 424 -39.97 -30.44 14.85
N SER A 425 -40.48 -31.33 14.00
CA SER A 425 -40.82 -31.19 12.57
C SER A 425 -41.47 -29.85 12.17
N PRO A 426 -41.31 -29.39 10.91
CA PRO A 426 -41.87 -28.11 10.46
C PRO A 426 -43.41 -28.13 10.51
N PRO A 427 -44.08 -27.06 10.98
CA PRO A 427 -45.52 -27.04 11.01
C PRO A 427 -46.09 -26.88 9.59
N LYS A 428 -47.21 -27.57 9.35
CA LYS A 428 -47.96 -27.56 8.09
C LYS A 428 -48.33 -26.12 7.69
N GLN A 429 -48.10 -25.76 6.42
CA GLN A 429 -48.59 -24.52 5.84
C GLN A 429 -50.11 -24.43 5.98
N VAL A 430 -50.55 -23.48 6.80
CA VAL A 430 -51.95 -23.08 6.90
C VAL A 430 -52.16 -21.97 5.88
N ASN A 431 -53.16 -22.11 5.00
CA ASN A 431 -53.57 -21.06 4.07
C ASN A 431 -54.11 -19.86 4.89
N HIS A 432 -53.26 -18.89 5.16
CA HIS A 432 -53.65 -17.66 5.85
C HIS A 432 -54.42 -16.74 4.92
N THR A 433 -55.76 -16.74 5.03
CA THR A 433 -56.64 -15.72 4.43
C THR A 433 -56.60 -14.39 5.20
N LEU A 434 -56.06 -14.40 6.41
CA LEU A 434 -55.87 -13.23 7.26
C LEU A 434 -54.39 -12.88 7.28
N ASN A 435 -54.03 -11.74 6.69
CA ASN A 435 -52.69 -11.18 6.60
C ASN A 435 -52.19 -10.64 7.96
N VAL A 436 -52.37 -11.39 9.05
CA VAL A 436 -52.06 -10.95 10.43
C VAL A 436 -50.59 -10.56 10.60
N LEU A 437 -49.66 -11.26 9.93
CA LEU A 437 -48.23 -10.89 9.88
C LEU A 437 -48.01 -9.56 9.17
N GLN A 438 -48.76 -9.28 8.11
CA GLN A 438 -48.70 -8.03 7.37
C GLN A 438 -49.33 -6.88 8.16
N ASP A 439 -50.45 -7.14 8.84
CA ASP A 439 -51.10 -6.20 9.75
C ASP A 439 -50.19 -5.87 10.95
N TYR A 440 -49.48 -6.86 11.49
CA TYR A 440 -48.46 -6.65 12.51
C TYR A 440 -47.29 -5.82 11.99
N HIS A 441 -46.75 -6.12 10.80
CA HIS A 441 -45.72 -5.28 10.17
C HIS A 441 -46.19 -3.84 9.94
N GLN A 442 -47.45 -3.65 9.55
CA GLN A 442 -48.04 -2.34 9.35
C GLN A 442 -48.28 -1.60 10.69
N PHE A 443 -48.65 -2.32 11.75
CA PHE A 443 -48.75 -1.77 13.10
C PHE A 443 -47.40 -1.32 13.66
N ILE A 444 -46.35 -2.13 13.45
CA ILE A 444 -44.97 -1.76 13.82
C ILE A 444 -44.53 -0.51 13.04
N GLN A 445 -44.82 -0.42 11.73
CA GLN A 445 -44.53 0.79 10.94
C GLN A 445 -45.27 2.04 11.41
N LEU A 446 -46.52 1.90 11.87
CA LEU A 446 -47.30 3.02 12.42
C LEU A 446 -46.80 3.46 13.82
N GLY A 447 -46.18 2.55 14.58
CA GLY A 447 -45.57 2.84 15.89
C GLY A 447 -44.17 3.45 15.82
N ILE A 448 -43.43 3.23 14.73
CA ILE A 448 -42.07 3.79 14.51
C ILE A 448 -42.20 5.16 13.82
N GLN A 449 -42.77 6.13 14.53
CA GLN A 449 -42.67 7.56 14.19
C GLN A 449 -41.68 8.31 15.10
N SER A 450 -40.71 7.60 15.69
CA SER A 450 -39.52 8.22 16.27
C SER A 450 -38.37 8.10 15.27
N THR A 451 -37.91 9.22 14.74
CA THR A 451 -36.68 9.43 13.94
C THR A 451 -35.93 8.14 13.55
N LYS A 452 -36.13 7.64 12.33
CA LYS A 452 -35.38 6.49 11.79
C LYS A 452 -33.89 6.88 11.80
N LYS A 453 -33.14 6.42 12.80
CA LYS A 453 -31.69 6.66 12.91
C LYS A 453 -31.00 6.08 11.68
N SER A 454 -29.99 6.79 11.16
CA SER A 454 -29.22 6.29 10.04
C SER A 454 -28.35 5.10 10.47
N GLU A 455 -27.89 4.32 9.50
CA GLU A 455 -26.91 3.25 9.71
C GLU A 455 -25.65 3.77 10.44
N LEU A 456 -25.18 4.96 10.03
CA LEU A 456 -24.08 5.69 10.63
C LEU A 456 -24.34 6.03 12.10
N ASP A 457 -25.51 6.60 12.41
CA ASP A 457 -25.89 6.94 13.79
C ASP A 457 -25.86 5.70 14.69
N CYS A 458 -26.45 4.59 14.22
CA CYS A 458 -26.44 3.32 14.94
C CYS A 458 -25.02 2.82 15.21
N TYR A 459 -24.13 2.88 14.22
CA TYR A 459 -22.73 2.47 14.38
C TYR A 459 -21.97 3.38 15.36
N LEU A 460 -22.16 4.70 15.28
CA LEU A 460 -21.46 5.67 16.13
C LEU A 460 -21.93 5.62 17.60
N GLU A 461 -23.19 5.28 17.84
CA GLU A 461 -23.74 5.11 19.19
C GLU A 461 -23.34 3.80 19.87
N GLU A 462 -22.95 2.78 19.09
CA GLU A 462 -22.48 1.52 19.65
C GLU A 462 -21.18 1.70 20.43
N PRO A 463 -20.98 0.93 21.52
CA PRO A 463 -19.74 1.00 22.29
C PRO A 463 -18.53 0.71 21.40
N VAL A 464 -17.39 1.33 21.74
CA VAL A 464 -16.10 0.96 21.14
C VAL A 464 -15.77 -0.48 21.54
N ILE A 465 -15.25 -1.25 20.60
CA ILE A 465 -14.82 -2.61 20.91
C ILE A 465 -13.46 -2.58 21.62
N HIS A 466 -13.21 -3.57 22.47
CA HIS A 466 -11.93 -3.70 23.14
C HIS A 466 -10.82 -4.10 22.16
N GLU A 467 -9.61 -3.58 22.42
CA GLU A 467 -8.42 -3.94 21.66
C GLU A 467 -8.11 -5.43 21.82
N SER A 468 -7.88 -6.11 20.69
CA SER A 468 -7.42 -7.49 20.62
C SER A 468 -6.22 -7.54 19.68
N PRO A 469 -5.15 -8.29 20.02
CA PRO A 469 -3.98 -8.43 19.16
C PRO A 469 -4.30 -9.03 17.79
N ASP A 470 -5.37 -9.83 17.70
CA ASP A 470 -5.81 -10.48 16.45
C ASP A 470 -6.89 -9.67 15.71
N PHE A 471 -7.13 -8.41 16.11
CA PHE A 471 -8.17 -7.61 15.47
C PHE A 471 -7.75 -7.13 14.07
N ASP A 472 -8.54 -7.52 13.07
CA ASP A 472 -8.42 -7.05 11.69
C ASP A 472 -9.67 -6.22 11.31
N VAL A 473 -9.44 -4.94 10.99
CA VAL A 473 -10.50 -3.99 10.66
C VAL A 473 -11.24 -4.36 9.37
N LEU A 474 -10.56 -4.95 8.38
CA LEU A 474 -11.17 -5.36 7.11
C LEU A 474 -12.04 -6.59 7.31
N THR A 475 -11.58 -7.56 8.10
CA THR A 475 -12.38 -8.74 8.47
C THR A 475 -13.61 -8.34 9.29
N TRP A 476 -13.48 -7.36 10.18
CA TRP A 476 -14.62 -6.83 10.94
C TRP A 476 -15.67 -6.20 10.01
N TRP A 477 -15.26 -5.30 9.12
CA TRP A 477 -16.19 -4.68 8.18
C TRP A 477 -16.79 -5.67 7.19
N SER A 478 -16.04 -6.70 6.77
CA SER A 478 -16.59 -7.80 5.97
C SER A 478 -17.73 -8.53 6.66
N THR A 479 -17.68 -8.65 7.98
CA THR A 479 -18.74 -9.30 8.78
C THR A 479 -19.88 -8.31 9.05
N ALA A 480 -19.55 -7.03 9.22
CA ALA A 480 -20.51 -5.97 9.49
C ALA A 480 -21.31 -5.53 8.25
N ASP A 481 -20.88 -5.88 7.03
CA ASP A 481 -21.51 -5.51 5.75
C ASP A 481 -23.02 -5.77 5.71
N ALA A 482 -23.48 -6.91 6.24
CA ALA A 482 -24.90 -7.23 6.28
C ALA A 482 -25.71 -6.30 7.23
N LYS A 483 -25.07 -5.80 8.28
CA LYS A 483 -25.67 -4.89 9.27
C LYS A 483 -25.56 -3.43 8.83
N TYR A 484 -24.45 -3.11 8.18
CA TYR A 484 -24.05 -1.77 7.81
C TYR A 484 -23.58 -1.72 6.33
N PRO A 485 -24.46 -1.92 5.35
CA PRO A 485 -24.06 -2.05 3.95
C PRO A 485 -23.49 -0.75 3.35
N THR A 486 -24.04 0.41 3.70
CA THR A 486 -23.60 1.69 3.14
C THR A 486 -22.28 2.12 3.77
N LEU A 487 -22.16 1.95 5.08
CA LEU A 487 -21.00 2.31 5.87
C LEU A 487 -19.84 1.35 5.63
N SER A 488 -20.11 0.06 5.41
CA SER A 488 -19.07 -0.91 5.02
C SER A 488 -18.46 -0.57 3.67
N ARG A 489 -19.28 -0.11 2.71
CA ARG A 489 -18.79 0.43 1.44
C ARG A 489 -17.94 1.69 1.66
N MET A 490 -18.39 2.61 2.50
CA MET A 490 -17.61 3.81 2.83
C MET A 490 -16.28 3.45 3.52
N ALA A 491 -16.29 2.50 4.46
CA ALA A 491 -15.10 1.98 5.12
C ALA A 491 -14.14 1.32 4.11
N ARG A 492 -14.66 0.51 3.18
CA ARG A 492 -13.86 -0.10 2.10
C ARG A 492 -13.12 0.94 1.28
N ASP A 493 -13.77 2.05 0.93
CA ASP A 493 -13.16 3.10 0.11
C ASP A 493 -12.14 3.94 0.92
N PHE A 494 -12.43 4.28 2.18
CA PHE A 494 -11.56 5.12 3.01
C PHE A 494 -10.36 4.37 3.60
N LEU A 495 -10.54 3.12 4.03
CA LEU A 495 -9.45 2.31 4.59
C LEU A 495 -8.41 1.93 3.53
N ALA A 496 -8.81 1.92 2.25
CA ALA A 496 -7.93 1.67 1.12
C ALA A 496 -7.04 2.87 0.73
N ILE A 497 -7.25 4.06 1.30
CA ILE A 497 -6.46 5.25 0.98
C ILE A 497 -5.01 5.04 1.46
N PRO A 498 -4.02 5.10 0.57
CA PRO A 498 -2.63 4.93 0.95
C PRO A 498 -2.10 6.22 1.60
N VAL A 499 -2.14 6.32 2.92
CA VAL A 499 -1.60 7.49 3.65
C VAL A 499 -0.06 7.56 3.58
N SER A 500 0.60 6.50 3.12
CA SER A 500 2.01 6.52 2.75
C SER A 500 2.27 5.75 1.45
N LEU A 501 3.14 6.30 0.61
CA LEU A 501 3.61 5.67 -0.63
C LEU A 501 4.58 4.51 -0.37
N ALA A 502 5.18 4.46 0.82
CA ALA A 502 6.18 3.48 1.21
C ALA A 502 5.71 2.74 2.47
N THR A 503 5.97 1.44 2.51
CA THR A 503 5.58 0.57 3.64
C THR A 503 6.76 -0.29 4.06
N SER A 504 6.69 -0.91 5.24
CA SER A 504 7.78 -1.72 5.78
C SER A 504 9.11 -0.95 5.75
N TYR A 505 10.21 -1.61 5.39
CA TYR A 505 11.53 -1.00 5.37
C TYR A 505 11.67 0.16 4.37
N GLU A 506 10.82 0.22 3.34
CA GLU A 506 10.87 1.28 2.33
C GLU A 506 10.44 2.64 2.88
N ALA A 507 9.63 2.66 3.94
CA ALA A 507 9.24 3.89 4.62
C ALA A 507 10.43 4.58 5.30
N PHE A 508 11.57 3.89 5.44
CA PHE A 508 12.74 4.38 6.14
C PHE A 508 13.83 4.96 5.25
N TYR A 509 13.59 5.16 3.96
CA TYR A 509 14.57 5.79 3.06
C TYR A 509 14.74 7.29 3.38
N SER A 510 16.00 7.73 3.59
CA SER A 510 16.32 9.16 3.81
C SER A 510 16.32 10.00 2.52
N LYS A 511 16.19 9.35 1.36
CA LYS A 511 16.22 9.94 0.02
C LYS A 511 15.11 9.31 -0.81
N PRO A 512 14.72 9.90 -1.97
CA PRO A 512 13.77 9.26 -2.88
C PRO A 512 14.16 7.79 -3.12
N ARG A 513 13.18 6.89 -3.00
CA ARG A 513 13.40 5.45 -3.04
C ARG A 513 14.12 5.05 -4.31
N PRO A 514 15.06 4.09 -4.24
CA PRO A 514 15.73 3.60 -5.42
C PRO A 514 14.73 2.90 -6.34
N ALA A 515 14.78 3.19 -7.64
CA ALA A 515 14.15 2.33 -8.62
C ALA A 515 14.92 1.01 -8.72
N ASP A 516 14.22 -0.10 -8.99
CA ASP A 516 14.83 -1.42 -9.15
C ASP A 516 15.85 -1.39 -10.31
N GLU A 517 17.13 -1.55 -9.97
CA GLU A 517 18.25 -1.51 -10.91
C GLU A 517 18.11 -2.56 -12.03
N SER A 518 17.53 -3.72 -11.72
CA SER A 518 17.31 -4.79 -12.69
C SER A 518 16.27 -4.42 -13.75
N LEU A 519 15.31 -3.56 -13.40
CA LEU A 519 14.22 -3.14 -14.28
C LEU A 519 14.54 -1.87 -15.06
N VAL A 520 15.18 -0.87 -14.42
CA VAL A 520 15.54 0.40 -15.09
C VAL A 520 16.59 0.23 -16.18
N CYS A 521 17.34 -0.88 -16.18
CA CYS A 521 18.28 -1.24 -17.25
C CYS A 521 17.62 -1.91 -18.45
N LEU A 522 16.29 -2.11 -18.43
CA LEU A 522 15.50 -2.65 -19.55
C LEU A 522 14.99 -1.51 -20.45
N LYS A 523 14.41 -1.88 -21.59
CA LYS A 523 13.67 -0.91 -22.41
C LYS A 523 12.47 -0.36 -21.62
N PRO A 524 12.08 0.91 -21.81
CA PRO A 524 11.03 1.53 -21.00
C PRO A 524 9.70 0.78 -20.99
N ASP A 525 9.28 0.23 -22.14
CA ASP A 525 8.02 -0.51 -22.25
C ASP A 525 8.06 -1.84 -21.48
N LEU A 526 9.18 -2.57 -21.57
CA LEU A 526 9.38 -3.81 -20.83
C LEU A 526 9.48 -3.56 -19.32
N MET A 527 10.17 -2.49 -18.91
CA MET A 527 10.23 -2.06 -17.51
C MET A 527 8.82 -1.78 -16.97
N ASN A 528 8.02 -1.00 -17.69
CA ASN A 528 6.63 -0.72 -17.33
C ASN A 528 5.80 -2.02 -17.22
N ALA A 529 5.91 -2.89 -18.22
CA ALA A 529 5.19 -4.17 -18.25
C ALA A 529 5.49 -5.04 -17.03
N LEU A 530 6.77 -5.16 -16.64
CA LEU A 530 7.18 -5.97 -15.50
C LEU A 530 6.80 -5.33 -14.16
N MET A 531 6.95 -4.01 -14.01
CA MET A 531 6.49 -3.29 -12.82
C MET A 531 4.98 -3.52 -12.57
N CYS A 532 4.18 -3.43 -13.64
CA CYS A 532 2.74 -3.66 -13.58
C CYS A 532 2.40 -5.12 -13.28
N THR A 533 2.89 -6.06 -14.10
CA THR A 533 2.52 -7.48 -13.99
C THR A 533 2.93 -8.11 -12.66
N ARG A 534 4.10 -7.72 -12.10
CA ARG A 534 4.54 -8.18 -10.77
C ARG A 534 3.59 -7.70 -9.68
N SER A 535 3.15 -6.45 -9.75
CA SER A 535 2.22 -5.87 -8.79
C SER A 535 0.82 -6.50 -8.86
N TRP A 536 0.34 -6.86 -10.05
CA TRP A 536 -0.95 -7.55 -10.23
C TRP A 536 -0.92 -9.00 -9.74
N SER A 537 0.26 -9.61 -9.73
CA SER A 537 0.46 -11.02 -9.40
C SER A 537 0.53 -11.31 -7.91
N CYS A 538 0.42 -10.30 -7.03
CA CYS A 538 0.53 -10.47 -5.58
C CYS A 538 -0.47 -11.51 -5.03
N LYS A 539 0.01 -12.77 -5.00
CA LYS A 539 -0.58 -13.95 -4.38
C LYS A 539 -0.05 -14.11 -2.96
N HIS A 540 -0.08 -13.08 -2.12
CA HIS A 540 0.12 -13.24 -0.68
C HIS A 540 -0.85 -12.34 0.07
#